data_AF-A0AB40AXZ7-F1
#
_entry.id   AF-A0AB40AXZ7-F1
#
_cell.length_a   1.000
_cell.length_b   1.000
_cell.length_c   1.000
_cell.angle_alpha   90.00
_cell.angle_beta   90.00
_cell.angle_gamma   90.00
#
_symmetry.space_group_name_H-M   'P 1'
#
loop_
_entity.id
_entity.type
_entity.pdbx_description
1 polymer ?
#
loop_
_entity_poly.entity_id
_entity_poly.type
_entity_poly.pdbx_seq_one_letter_code
_entity_poly.pdbx_strand_id
1 'polypeptide(L)'
;MDCEVKEILEGAQDHLLVSSKDPEIKMPESFNKALQHSKYGSRYIDVQSVRQVLDTLKTNGVTDGKICMIGNILLESINEVYILVPPLKDNSDNNEGLTKDALRRLTWQSIETQNNPC
;
A
#
# COMPACT_ATOMS: atom_id res chain seq x y z
N MET A 1 -3.77 -0.34 2.27
CA MET A 1 -2.31 -0.58 2.24
C MET A 1 -1.66 0.19 3.37
N ASP A 2 -0.46 -0.19 3.80
CA ASP A 2 0.21 0.43 4.95
C ASP A 2 0.56 1.90 4.67
N CYS A 3 0.85 2.25 3.42
CA CYS A 3 1.01 3.63 2.97
C CYS A 3 -0.27 4.46 3.11
N GLU A 4 -1.43 3.92 2.73
CA GLU A 4 -2.73 4.57 2.91
C GLU A 4 -3.07 4.74 4.39
N VAL A 5 -2.80 3.71 5.21
CA VAL A 5 -3.02 3.76 6.65
C VAL A 5 -2.14 4.83 7.29
N LYS A 6 -0.86 4.93 6.88
CA LYS A 6 0.06 5.99 7.34
C LYS A 6 -0.52 7.37 7.03
N GLU A 7 -0.90 7.64 5.78
CA GLU A 7 -1.44 8.95 5.37
C GLU A 7 -2.71 9.33 6.16
N ILE A 8 -3.64 8.38 6.33
CA ILE A 8 -4.89 8.61 7.08
C ILE A 8 -4.61 8.88 8.57
N LEU A 9 -3.73 8.09 9.20
CA LEU A 9 -3.43 8.24 10.63
C LEU A 9 -2.61 9.50 10.92
N GLU A 10 -1.69 9.89 10.04
CA GLU A 10 -0.97 11.16 10.14
C GLU A 10 -1.94 12.35 10.04
N GLY A 11 -2.82 12.34 9.03
CA GLY A 11 -3.83 13.39 8.89
C GLY A 11 -4.80 13.48 10.09
N ALA A 12 -5.20 12.34 10.65
CA ALA A 12 -6.02 12.30 11.86
C ALA A 12 -5.27 12.84 13.10
N GLN A 13 -3.99 12.50 13.24
CA GLN A 13 -3.13 13.02 14.31
C GLN A 13 -2.98 14.55 14.21
N ASP A 14 -2.70 15.07 13.02
CA ASP A 14 -2.53 16.51 12.79
C ASP A 14 -3.81 17.28 13.12
N HIS A 15 -4.96 16.79 12.66
CA HIS A 15 -6.26 17.41 12.96
C HIS A 15 -6.54 17.46 14.46
N LEU A 16 -6.23 16.38 15.20
CA LEU A 16 -6.46 16.29 16.63
C LEU A 16 -5.51 17.18 17.43
N LEU A 17 -4.24 17.30 17.03
CA LEU A 17 -3.28 18.23 17.65
C LEU A 17 -3.70 19.69 17.46
N VAL A 18 -4.25 20.04 16.30
CA VAL A 18 -4.71 21.41 16.00
C VAL A 18 -6.05 21.72 16.68
N SER A 19 -6.97 20.76 16.75
CA SER A 19 -8.35 20.99 17.19
C SER A 19 -8.57 20.77 18.69
N SER A 20 -7.74 19.96 19.35
CA SER A 20 -7.93 19.66 20.77
C SER A 20 -7.46 20.83 21.64
N LYS A 21 -8.42 21.55 22.23
CA LYS A 21 -8.15 22.51 23.31
C LYS A 21 -7.98 21.83 24.67
N ASP A 22 -8.30 20.54 24.75
CA ASP A 22 -8.26 19.75 25.97
C ASP A 22 -6.97 18.91 26.03
N PRO A 23 -6.04 19.21 26.96
CA PRO A 23 -4.79 18.48 27.11
C PRO A 23 -4.97 17.06 27.70
N GLU A 24 -6.16 16.71 28.20
CA GLU A 24 -6.45 15.36 28.71
C GLU A 24 -6.86 14.37 27.61
N ILE A 25 -7.24 14.85 26.42
CA ILE A 25 -7.53 14.00 25.26
C ILE A 25 -6.23 13.37 24.77
N LYS A 26 -6.00 12.12 25.19
CA LYS A 26 -4.87 11.30 24.76
C LYS A 26 -5.29 10.38 23.63
N MET A 27 -4.42 10.23 22.64
CA MET A 27 -4.60 9.22 21.60
C MET A 27 -4.63 7.81 22.21
N PRO A 28 -5.57 6.95 21.80
CA PRO A 28 -5.58 5.56 22.21
C PRO A 28 -4.24 4.86 21.89
N GLU A 29 -3.80 3.95 22.75
CA GLU A 29 -2.56 3.20 22.52
C GLU A 29 -2.60 2.41 21.19
N SER A 30 -3.77 1.89 20.82
CA SER A 30 -3.99 1.21 19.54
C SER A 30 -3.76 2.12 18.33
N PHE A 31 -4.12 3.39 18.43
CA PHE A 31 -3.86 4.39 17.39
C PHE A 31 -2.35 4.60 17.21
N ASN A 32 -1.64 4.83 18.31
CA ASN A 32 -0.18 5.01 18.27
C ASN A 32 0.53 3.77 17.71
N LYS A 33 0.11 2.57 18.11
CA LYS A 33 0.64 1.31 17.59
C LYS A 33 0.36 1.14 16.09
N ALA A 34 -0.84 1.46 15.64
CA ALA A 34 -1.20 1.40 14.22
C ALA A 34 -0.37 2.39 13.39
N LEU A 35 -0.20 3.62 13.87
CA LEU A 35 0.62 4.65 13.21
C LEU A 35 2.10 4.26 13.15
N GLN A 36 2.65 3.71 14.23
CA GLN A 36 4.02 3.20 14.23
C GLN A 36 4.17 2.05 13.25
N HIS A 37 3.25 1.07 13.28
CA HIS A 37 3.27 -0.06 12.37
C HIS A 37 3.19 0.38 10.91
N SER A 38 2.29 1.30 10.56
CA SER A 38 2.16 1.81 9.20
C SER A 38 3.37 2.64 8.75
N LYS A 39 4.05 3.35 9.65
CA LYS A 39 5.30 4.07 9.34
C LYS A 39 6.42 3.12 8.94
N TYR A 40 6.59 2.01 9.66
CA TYR A 40 7.62 1.00 9.34
C TYR A 40 7.22 0.08 8.19
N GLY A 41 5.93 -0.23 8.06
CA GLY A 41 5.39 -1.12 7.03
C GLY A 41 5.16 -0.42 5.67
N SER A 42 5.02 0.92 5.66
CA SER A 42 4.83 1.65 4.42
C SER A 42 6.07 1.58 3.53
N ARG A 43 5.89 1.01 2.34
CA ARG A 43 6.92 0.94 1.30
C ARG A 43 6.87 2.09 0.31
N TYR A 44 5.81 2.90 0.37
CA TYR A 44 5.52 3.91 -0.65
C TYR A 44 5.16 5.24 0.00
N ILE A 45 5.66 6.33 -0.59
CA ILE A 45 5.26 7.69 -0.22
C ILE A 45 4.06 8.16 -1.06
N ASP A 46 4.10 7.92 -2.38
CA ASP A 46 3.04 8.34 -3.29
C ASP A 46 1.92 7.29 -3.36
N VAL A 47 0.98 7.40 -2.42
CA VAL A 47 -0.20 6.53 -2.32
C VAL A 47 -1.05 6.54 -3.60
N GLN A 48 -1.20 7.69 -4.24
CA GLN A 48 -2.03 7.82 -5.44
C GLN A 48 -1.42 7.09 -6.63
N SER A 49 -0.11 7.21 -6.81
CA SER A 49 0.61 6.49 -7.86
C SER A 49 0.56 4.98 -7.68
N VAL A 50 0.73 4.49 -6.43
CA VAL A 50 0.58 3.06 -6.10
C VAL A 50 -0.83 2.58 -6.43
N ARG A 51 -1.85 3.34 -6.02
CA ARG A 51 -3.25 3.00 -6.28
C ARG A 51 -3.54 2.90 -7.78
N GLN A 52 -3.05 3.85 -8.57
CA GLN A 52 -3.19 3.81 -10.03
C GLN A 52 -2.53 2.58 -10.65
N VAL A 53 -1.36 2.15 -10.16
CA VAL A 53 -0.72 0.91 -10.60
C VAL A 53 -1.62 -0.29 -10.29
N LEU A 54 -2.07 -0.40 -9.06
CA LEU A 54 -2.82 -1.56 -8.57
C LEU A 54 -4.24 -1.67 -9.15
N ASP A 55 -4.89 -0.54 -9.42
CA ASP A 55 -6.22 -0.53 -10.04
C ASP A 55 -6.20 -1.15 -11.45
N THR A 56 -5.05 -1.16 -12.15
CA THR A 56 -4.91 -1.87 -13.43
C THR A 56 -5.08 -3.38 -13.30
N LEU A 57 -4.81 -3.95 -12.12
CA LEU A 57 -4.93 -5.39 -11.87
C LEU A 57 -6.36 -5.80 -11.44
N LYS A 58 -7.15 -4.86 -10.89
CA LYS A 58 -8.54 -5.12 -10.44
C LYS A 58 -9.46 -5.58 -11.55
N THR A 59 -9.21 -5.13 -12.78
CA THR A 59 -9.98 -5.49 -13.98
C THR A 59 -9.95 -7.00 -14.29
N ASN A 60 -9.04 -7.77 -13.67
CA ASN A 60 -8.86 -9.21 -13.87
C ASN A 60 -9.47 -10.07 -12.73
N GLY A 61 -10.50 -9.56 -12.03
CA GLY A 61 -11.18 -10.29 -10.96
C GLY A 61 -10.41 -10.35 -9.63
N VAL A 62 -9.46 -9.43 -9.45
CA VAL A 62 -8.68 -9.32 -8.21
C VAL A 62 -9.44 -8.49 -7.19
N THR A 63 -9.76 -9.09 -6.04
CA THR A 63 -10.43 -8.42 -4.92
C THR A 63 -9.55 -7.38 -4.25
N ASP A 64 -10.13 -6.35 -3.63
CA ASP A 64 -9.38 -5.32 -2.89
C ASP A 64 -8.42 -5.88 -1.82
N GLY A 65 -8.80 -6.99 -1.14
CA GLY A 65 -7.91 -7.64 -0.18
C GLY A 65 -6.62 -8.20 -0.81
N LYS A 66 -6.72 -8.79 -2.01
CA LYS A 66 -5.56 -9.29 -2.76
C LYS A 66 -4.73 -8.15 -3.36
N ILE A 67 -5.38 -7.07 -3.79
CA ILE A 67 -4.70 -5.83 -4.18
C ILE A 67 -3.89 -5.26 -3.01
N CYS A 68 -4.49 -5.20 -1.82
CA CYS A 68 -3.82 -4.75 -0.61
C CYS A 68 -2.59 -5.61 -0.28
N MET A 69 -2.69 -6.94 -0.45
CA MET A 69 -1.55 -7.84 -0.28
C MET A 69 -0.44 -7.55 -1.29
N ILE A 70 -0.74 -7.37 -2.58
CA ILE A 70 0.27 -7.02 -3.60
C ILE A 70 0.96 -5.69 -3.26
N GLY A 71 0.22 -4.69 -2.76
CA GLY A 71 0.81 -3.41 -2.35
C GLY A 71 1.65 -3.49 -1.06
N ASN A 72 1.32 -4.37 -0.12
CA ASN A 72 2.06 -4.45 1.14
C ASN A 72 3.26 -5.44 1.08
N ILE A 73 3.24 -6.39 0.16
CA ILE A 73 4.28 -7.41 -0.02
C ILE A 73 5.15 -7.04 -1.23
N LEU A 74 6.47 -6.98 -1.05
CA LEU A 74 7.39 -6.85 -2.18
C LEU A 74 7.44 -8.19 -2.91
N LEU A 75 6.73 -8.27 -4.02
CA LEU A 75 6.77 -9.44 -4.91
C LEU A 75 7.85 -9.17 -5.95
N GLU A 76 8.80 -10.09 -6.08
CA GLU A 76 9.96 -9.95 -6.97
C GLU A 76 9.71 -10.59 -8.33
N SER A 77 8.69 -11.45 -8.42
CA SER A 77 8.36 -12.15 -9.66
C SER A 77 6.85 -12.28 -9.89
N ILE A 78 6.49 -12.43 -11.18
CA ILE A 78 5.11 -12.74 -11.56
C ILE A 78 4.63 -14.07 -10.99
N ASN A 79 5.53 -15.04 -10.79
CA ASN A 79 5.18 -16.31 -10.21
C ASN A 79 4.72 -16.16 -8.75
N GLU A 80 5.37 -15.28 -7.98
CA GLU A 80 4.92 -14.96 -6.61
C GLU A 80 3.54 -14.28 -6.61
N VAL A 81 3.29 -13.38 -7.56
CA VAL A 81 1.96 -12.79 -7.75
C VAL A 81 0.92 -13.86 -8.04
N TYR A 82 1.22 -14.81 -8.92
CA TYR A 82 0.31 -15.89 -9.30
C TYR A 82 0.07 -16.90 -8.18
N ILE A 83 1.05 -17.13 -7.32
CA ILE A 83 0.88 -17.93 -6.09
C ILE A 83 -0.06 -17.20 -5.11
N LEU A 84 0.15 -15.89 -4.93
CA LEU A 84 -0.64 -15.07 -4.02
C LEU A 84 -2.07 -14.79 -4.53
N VAL A 85 -2.22 -14.65 -5.85
CA VAL A 85 -3.44 -14.26 -6.54
C VAL A 85 -3.71 -15.24 -7.71
N PRO A 86 -4.23 -16.44 -7.42
CA PRO A 86 -4.53 -17.44 -8.45
C PRO A 86 -5.39 -16.97 -9.62
N PRO A 87 -6.40 -16.08 -9.46
CA PRO A 87 -7.18 -15.58 -10.59
C PRO A 87 -6.36 -14.84 -11.66
N LEU A 88 -5.21 -14.24 -11.29
CA LEU A 88 -4.30 -13.64 -12.26
C LEU A 88 -3.56 -14.71 -13.06
N LYS A 89 -3.26 -15.86 -12.45
CA LYS A 89 -2.67 -17.01 -13.14
C LYS A 89 -3.63 -17.62 -14.15
N ASP A 90 -4.90 -17.77 -13.77
CA ASP A 90 -5.91 -18.41 -14.61
C ASP A 90 -6.19 -17.60 -15.90
N ASN A 91 -5.91 -16.30 -15.88
CA ASN A 91 -6.07 -15.39 -17.02
C ASN A 91 -4.71 -14.84 -17.54
N SER A 92 -3.60 -15.55 -17.31
CA SER A 92 -2.24 -15.06 -17.58
C SER A 92 -2.05 -14.56 -19.00
N ASP A 93 -2.63 -15.24 -19.99
CA ASP A 93 -2.53 -14.88 -21.40
C ASP A 93 -3.01 -13.45 -21.69
N ASN A 94 -3.92 -12.92 -20.87
CA ASN A 94 -4.49 -11.58 -21.01
C ASN A 94 -3.88 -10.54 -20.06
N ASN A 95 -3.27 -10.96 -18.94
CA ASN A 95 -2.81 -10.04 -17.89
C ASN A 95 -1.32 -10.11 -17.57
N GLU A 96 -0.55 -11.02 -18.17
CA GLU A 96 0.88 -11.20 -17.85
C GLU A 96 1.67 -9.90 -18.06
N GLY A 97 1.43 -9.20 -19.17
CA GLY A 97 2.05 -7.91 -19.45
C GLY A 97 1.70 -6.84 -18.43
N LEU A 98 0.42 -6.74 -18.05
CA LEU A 98 -0.06 -5.80 -17.03
C LEU A 98 0.55 -6.10 -15.66
N THR A 99 0.63 -7.39 -15.31
CA THR A 99 1.19 -7.85 -14.04
C THR A 99 2.70 -7.57 -13.97
N LYS A 100 3.44 -7.81 -15.06
CA LYS A 100 4.86 -7.45 -15.16
C LYS A 100 5.09 -5.94 -15.04
N ASP A 101 4.28 -5.14 -15.73
CA ASP A 101 4.40 -3.68 -15.66
C ASP A 101 4.08 -3.16 -14.26
N ALA A 102 3.01 -3.66 -13.64
CA ALA A 102 2.62 -3.29 -12.28
C ALA A 102 3.73 -3.60 -11.27
N LEU A 103 4.30 -4.81 -11.31
CA LEU A 103 5.44 -5.18 -10.47
C LEU A 103 6.63 -4.24 -10.67
N ARG A 104 7.03 -4.00 -11.92
CA ARG A 104 8.15 -3.10 -12.22
C ARG A 104 7.93 -1.70 -11.63
N ARG A 105 6.73 -1.15 -11.79
CA ARG A 105 6.37 0.19 -11.30
C ARG A 105 6.35 0.24 -9.76
N LEU A 106 5.79 -0.78 -9.10
CA LEU A 106 5.79 -0.87 -7.64
C LEU A 106 7.21 -1.01 -7.09
N THR A 107 8.06 -1.83 -7.71
CA THR A 107 9.47 -1.96 -7.31
C THR A 107 10.22 -0.64 -7.46
N TRP A 108 10.02 0.06 -8.59
CA TRP A 108 10.60 1.40 -8.79
C TRP A 108 10.17 2.38 -7.70
N GLN A 109 8.87 2.46 -7.39
CA GLN A 109 8.34 3.35 -6.35
C GLN A 109 8.85 2.99 -4.95
N SER A 110 9.02 1.70 -4.65
CA SER A 110 9.62 1.26 -3.39
C SER A 110 11.07 1.71 -3.25
N ILE A 111 11.85 1.65 -4.33
CA ILE A 111 13.26 2.10 -4.34
C ILE A 111 13.34 3.61 -4.17
N GLU A 112 12.53 4.37 -4.92
CA GLU A 112 12.41 5.83 -4.78
C GLU A 112 12.11 6.22 -3.33
N THR A 113 11.18 5.51 -2.68
CA THR A 113 10.80 5.76 -1.29
C THR A 113 11.95 5.49 -0.31
N GLN A 114 12.78 4.47 -0.56
CA GLN A 114 13.95 4.18 0.28
C GLN A 114 15.09 5.19 0.08
N ASN A 115 15.23 5.73 -1.13
CA ASN A 115 16.26 6.72 -1.44
C ASN A 115 15.90 8.14 -0.98
N ASN A 116 14.60 8.43 -0.85
CA ASN A 116 14.07 9.72 -0.38
C ASN A 116 13.09 9.51 0.78
N PRO A 117 13.55 9.05 1.96
CA PRO A 117 12.69 8.97 3.13
C PRO A 117 12.32 10.40 3.56
N CYS A 118 11.02 10.71 3.58
CA CYS A 118 10.49 11.98 4.09
C CYS A 118 10.93 12.24 5.54
#